data_AF-A0A3R6UWB1-F1
#
_entry.id   AF-A0A3R6UWB1-F1
#
_cell.length_a   1.000
_cell.length_b   1.000
_cell.length_c   1.000
_cell.angle_alpha   90.00
_cell.angle_beta   90.00
_cell.angle_gamma   90.00
#
_symmetry.space_group_name_H-M   'P 1'
#
loop_
_entity.id
_entity.type
_entity.pdbx_description
1 polymer ?
#
loop_
_entity_poly.entity_id
_entity_poly.type
_entity_poly.pdbx_seq_one_letter_code
_entity_poly.pdbx_strand_id
1 'polypeptide(L)'
;MGGGHVSRPDFGMPQPDAAYPLTEFYLLAQQALEKSGSFMLPALYAGLHAPARRIYREEAAGYLQLAAAPADGLTRLLSPARMQLLYSSLQVQPDGTPAALLLTEECTRLTVAVQLLPPFVWEDPLPPLPDVPAALTLQLTMQDVMAIDTAPAALAQKLVHSADGKCWLHHPKAETFLSERLALLQRVYK
;
A
#
# COMPACT_ATOMS: atom_id res chain seq x y z
N MET A 1 -20.25 -34.80 21.25
CA MET A 1 -19.23 -34.78 20.18
C MET A 1 -19.77 -33.89 19.08
N GLY A 2 -19.42 -32.61 19.07
CA GLY A 2 -18.39 -32.11 18.17
C GLY A 2 -19.07 -31.49 16.93
N GLY A 3 -19.76 -30.37 17.12
CA GLY A 3 -20.36 -29.60 16.03
C GLY A 3 -19.27 -28.97 15.18
N GLY A 4 -19.05 -29.50 13.98
CA GLY A 4 -18.18 -28.89 13.00
C GLY A 4 -18.85 -27.63 12.45
N HIS A 5 -18.27 -26.47 12.74
CA HIS A 5 -18.57 -25.25 12.01
C HIS A 5 -18.13 -25.45 10.55
N VAL A 6 -19.09 -25.72 9.68
CA VAL A 6 -18.89 -25.64 8.23
C VAL A 6 -18.81 -24.14 7.90
N SER A 7 -17.59 -23.62 7.82
CA SER A 7 -17.34 -22.31 7.21
C SER A 7 -17.92 -22.35 5.79
N ARG A 8 -18.83 -21.41 5.50
CA ARG A 8 -19.51 -21.29 4.20
C ARG A 8 -18.48 -21.31 3.05
N PRO A 9 -18.79 -21.98 1.91
CA PRO A 9 -18.02 -21.78 0.70
C PRO A 9 -18.34 -20.36 0.17
N ASP A 10 -17.38 -19.46 0.29
CA ASP A 10 -17.49 -18.13 -0.33
C ASP A 10 -17.67 -18.30 -1.84
N PHE A 11 -18.74 -17.69 -2.37
CA PHE A 11 -19.23 -17.77 -3.74
C PHE A 11 -18.15 -17.45 -4.79
N GLY A 12 -17.40 -18.46 -5.27
CA GLY A 12 -16.52 -18.33 -6.44
C GLY A 12 -15.43 -17.26 -6.36
N MET A 13 -15.18 -16.70 -5.18
CA MET A 13 -14.13 -15.71 -4.96
C MET A 13 -12.79 -16.45 -4.80
N PRO A 14 -11.72 -16.00 -5.47
CA PRO A 14 -10.40 -16.60 -5.31
C PRO A 14 -9.96 -16.50 -3.85
N GLN A 15 -9.53 -17.63 -3.29
CA GLN A 15 -8.97 -17.72 -1.94
C GLN A 15 -7.44 -17.65 -2.02
N PRO A 16 -6.78 -17.02 -1.02
CA PRO A 16 -5.33 -16.95 -1.02
C PRO A 16 -4.74 -18.36 -0.88
N ASP A 17 -3.79 -18.69 -1.76
CA ASP A 17 -3.07 -19.96 -1.70
C ASP A 17 -2.14 -19.96 -0.48
N ALA A 18 -2.32 -20.93 0.41
CA ALA A 18 -1.49 -21.11 1.60
C ALA A 18 -0.04 -21.47 1.26
N ALA A 19 0.23 -22.01 0.07
CA ALA A 19 1.57 -22.28 -0.41
C ALA A 19 2.30 -21.00 -0.86
N TYR A 20 1.58 -19.90 -1.11
CA TYR A 20 2.20 -18.66 -1.54
C TYR A 20 2.89 -17.95 -0.35
N PRO A 21 4.19 -17.59 -0.46
CA PRO A 21 4.97 -17.15 0.69
C PRO A 21 4.48 -15.90 1.42
N LEU A 22 3.85 -14.96 0.70
CA LEU A 22 3.33 -13.73 1.30
C LEU A 22 1.96 -13.90 1.96
N THR A 23 1.27 -15.02 1.72
CA THR A 23 -0.09 -15.24 2.23
C THR A 23 -0.15 -15.10 3.74
N GLU A 24 0.79 -15.69 4.47
CA GLU A 24 0.78 -15.66 5.93
C GLU A 24 0.94 -14.22 6.48
N PHE A 25 1.82 -13.41 5.89
CA PHE A 25 2.00 -12.02 6.29
C PHE A 25 0.74 -11.18 6.04
N TYR A 26 0.08 -11.39 4.91
CA TYR A 26 -1.17 -10.70 4.60
C TYR A 26 -2.28 -11.06 5.59
N LEU A 27 -2.45 -12.35 5.90
CA LEU A 27 -3.46 -12.81 6.84
C LEU A 27 -3.18 -12.31 8.27
N LEU A 28 -1.92 -12.30 8.70
CA LEU A 28 -1.53 -11.73 10.00
C LEU A 28 -1.84 -10.23 10.09
N ALA A 29 -1.49 -9.47 9.05
CA ALA A 29 -1.80 -8.05 8.99
C ALA A 29 -3.32 -7.81 9.01
N GLN A 30 -4.09 -8.55 8.20
CA GLN A 30 -5.55 -8.46 8.19
C GLN A 30 -6.16 -8.74 9.57
N GLN A 31 -5.73 -9.80 10.24
CA GLN A 31 -6.22 -10.13 11.58
C GLN A 31 -5.89 -9.03 12.62
N ALA A 32 -4.72 -8.41 12.52
CA ALA A 32 -4.37 -7.29 13.40
C ALA A 32 -5.19 -6.02 13.08
N LEU A 33 -5.51 -5.78 11.81
CA LEU A 33 -6.40 -4.69 11.39
C LEU A 33 -7.81 -4.89 11.94
N GLU A 34 -8.36 -6.10 11.85
CA GLU A 34 -9.68 -6.44 12.41
C GLU A 34 -9.74 -6.23 13.92
N LYS A 35 -8.64 -6.49 14.64
CA LYS A 35 -8.56 -6.29 16.10
C LYS A 35 -8.34 -4.82 16.49
N SER A 36 -7.53 -4.09 15.73
CA SER A 36 -7.13 -2.72 16.07
C SER A 36 -8.06 -1.64 15.50
N GLY A 37 -8.76 -1.95 14.41
CA GLY A 37 -9.60 -1.01 13.67
C GLY A 37 -8.83 0.15 13.01
N SER A 38 -7.49 0.09 12.95
CA SER A 38 -6.71 1.22 12.44
C SER A 38 -5.44 0.81 11.73
N PHE A 39 -4.91 1.67 10.86
CA PHE A 39 -3.65 1.47 10.15
C PHE A 39 -2.82 2.75 10.13
N MET A 40 -1.52 2.63 10.37
CA MET A 40 -0.60 3.78 10.28
C MET A 40 -0.21 4.05 8.83
N LEU A 41 -0.48 5.26 8.38
CA LEU A 41 -0.09 5.79 7.09
C LEU A 41 1.20 6.61 7.20
N PRO A 42 2.16 6.43 6.28
CA PRO A 42 3.35 7.27 6.23
C PRO A 42 2.99 8.69 5.78
N ALA A 43 3.89 9.64 6.03
CA ALA A 43 3.78 10.95 5.39
C ALA A 43 3.82 10.81 3.86
N LEU A 44 3.38 11.87 3.17
CA LEU A 44 3.55 11.98 1.72
C LEU A 44 4.29 13.27 1.42
N TYR A 45 5.46 13.14 0.80
CA TYR A 45 6.21 14.23 0.20
C TYR A 45 6.23 14.02 -1.31
N ALA A 46 6.14 15.11 -2.07
CA ALA A 46 6.20 15.06 -3.52
C ALA A 46 7.08 16.18 -4.09
N GLY A 47 7.78 15.88 -5.17
CA GLY A 47 8.58 16.82 -5.93
C GLY A 47 8.49 16.52 -7.42
N LEU A 48 8.50 17.56 -8.24
CA LEU A 48 8.49 17.43 -9.70
C LEU A 48 9.87 17.80 -10.26
N HIS A 49 10.60 16.81 -10.76
CA HIS A 49 11.93 16.99 -11.34
C HIS A 49 11.82 17.18 -12.86
N ALA A 50 11.22 18.29 -13.28
CA ALA A 50 10.98 18.56 -14.69
C ALA A 50 12.30 18.89 -15.44
N PRO A 51 12.50 18.37 -16.66
CA PRO A 51 13.62 18.73 -17.51
C PRO A 51 13.51 20.19 -17.99
N ALA A 52 14.61 20.75 -18.48
CA ALA A 52 14.66 22.10 -19.09
C ALA A 52 14.03 22.13 -20.50
N ARG A 53 12.88 21.48 -20.68
CA ARG A 53 12.06 21.48 -21.90
C ARG A 53 10.58 21.40 -21.52
N ARG A 54 9.72 21.66 -22.50
CA ARG A 54 8.28 21.39 -22.36
C ARG A 54 8.04 19.90 -22.10
N ILE A 55 7.22 19.61 -21.11
CA ILE A 55 6.75 18.26 -20.77
C ILE A 55 5.25 18.13 -21.00
N TYR A 56 4.84 17.00 -21.57
CA TYR A 56 3.43 16.65 -21.74
C TYR A 56 2.88 15.97 -20.49
N ARG A 57 1.55 15.97 -20.33
CA ARG A 57 0.87 15.38 -19.16
C ARG A 57 1.20 13.90 -18.99
N GLU A 58 1.30 13.17 -20.10
CA GLU A 58 1.59 11.73 -20.13
C GLU A 58 3.02 11.43 -19.63
N GLU A 59 3.99 12.29 -19.94
CA GLU A 59 5.38 12.12 -19.49
C GLU A 59 5.58 12.57 -18.03
N ALA A 60 4.70 13.43 -17.53
CA ALA A 60 4.90 14.13 -16.26
C ALA A 60 4.97 13.22 -15.04
N ALA A 61 4.22 12.11 -15.06
CA ALA A 61 4.25 11.12 -13.99
C ALA A 61 5.65 10.51 -13.82
N GLY A 62 6.41 10.37 -14.92
CA GLY A 62 7.80 9.88 -14.89
C GLY A 62 8.79 10.84 -14.22
N TYR A 63 8.40 12.10 -14.00
CA TYR A 63 9.22 13.10 -13.30
C TYR A 63 8.71 13.38 -11.87
N LEU A 64 7.62 12.73 -11.45
CA LEU A 64 7.08 12.86 -10.11
C LEU A 64 7.84 11.93 -9.16
N GLN A 65 8.45 12.50 -8.14
CA GLN A 65 9.07 11.77 -7.06
C GLN A 65 8.15 11.80 -5.84
N LEU A 66 7.88 10.63 -5.26
CA LEU A 66 7.19 10.49 -3.98
C LEU A 66 8.16 10.00 -2.90
N ALA A 67 7.95 10.43 -1.66
CA ALA A 67 8.72 9.94 -0.52
C ALA A 67 7.87 9.91 0.75
N ALA A 68 8.19 8.97 1.63
CA ALA A 68 7.61 8.86 2.98
C ALA A 68 8.34 9.76 4.01
N ALA A 69 9.52 10.28 3.67
CA ALA A 69 10.36 11.10 4.53
C ALA A 69 10.69 12.44 3.85
N PRO A 70 10.99 13.50 4.61
CA PRO A 70 11.42 14.78 4.04
C PRO A 70 12.74 14.62 3.28
N ALA A 71 12.85 15.30 2.14
CA ALA A 71 14.09 15.43 1.37
C ALA A 71 14.11 16.79 0.65
N ASP A 72 15.29 17.23 0.26
CA ASP A 72 15.47 18.51 -0.43
C ASP A 72 14.65 18.56 -1.72
N GLY A 73 13.99 19.69 -1.95
CA GLY A 73 13.12 19.90 -3.12
C GLY A 73 11.76 19.21 -3.05
N LEU A 74 11.45 18.44 -1.98
CA LEU A 74 10.14 17.83 -1.80
C LEU A 74 9.21 18.69 -0.94
N THR A 75 7.94 18.77 -1.33
CA THR A 75 6.88 19.43 -0.57
C THR A 75 6.06 18.41 0.19
N ARG A 76 5.81 18.64 1.49
CA ARG A 76 4.92 17.78 2.27
C ARG A 76 3.46 17.99 1.86
N LEU A 77 2.82 16.93 1.36
CA LEU A 77 1.40 16.89 1.00
C LEU A 77 0.54 16.29 2.11
N LEU A 78 1.09 15.35 2.87
CA LEU A 78 0.45 14.71 4.02
C LEU A 78 1.43 14.55 5.17
N SER A 79 0.94 14.79 6.39
CA SER A 79 1.60 14.33 7.61
C SER A 79 1.30 12.84 7.84
N PRO A 80 2.17 12.09 8.55
CA PRO A 80 1.82 10.75 9.01
C PRO A 80 0.52 10.81 9.81
N ALA A 81 -0.32 9.79 9.64
CA ALA A 81 -1.64 9.75 10.26
C ALA A 81 -2.04 8.31 10.59
N ARG A 82 -2.99 8.19 11.52
CA ARG A 82 -3.69 6.92 11.78
C ARG A 82 -5.02 6.94 11.04
N MET A 83 -5.18 6.01 10.11
CA MET A 83 -6.42 5.76 9.37
C MET A 83 -7.32 4.86 10.21
N GLN A 84 -8.57 5.26 10.45
CA GLN A 84 -9.59 4.38 11.05
C GLN A 84 -10.27 3.56 9.96
N LEU A 85 -10.45 2.26 10.20
CA LEU A 85 -10.88 1.31 9.18
C LEU A 85 -12.37 1.01 9.29
N LEU A 86 -13.09 1.24 8.20
CA LEU A 86 -14.45 0.76 8.03
C LEU A 86 -14.45 -0.72 7.67
N TYR A 87 -13.56 -1.10 6.74
CA TYR A 87 -13.45 -2.46 6.22
C TYR A 87 -12.03 -2.74 5.72
N SER A 88 -11.64 -4.01 5.77
CA SER A 88 -10.40 -4.51 5.19
C SER A 88 -10.64 -5.81 4.43
N SER A 89 -10.02 -5.97 3.26
CA SER A 89 -10.08 -7.21 2.48
C SER A 89 -8.75 -7.53 1.82
N LEU A 90 -8.39 -8.81 1.80
CA LEU A 90 -7.28 -9.30 1.00
C LEU A 90 -7.75 -9.53 -0.43
N GLN A 91 -7.12 -8.85 -1.38
CA GLN A 91 -7.31 -9.12 -2.80
C GLN A 91 -6.39 -10.25 -3.25
N VAL A 92 -6.96 -11.18 -4.00
CA VAL A 92 -6.29 -12.37 -4.49
C VAL A 92 -6.51 -12.50 -6.00
N GLN A 93 -5.47 -12.88 -6.72
CA GLN A 93 -5.54 -13.22 -8.14
C GLN A 93 -6.30 -14.54 -8.39
N PRO A 94 -6.75 -14.82 -9.62
CA PRO A 94 -7.49 -16.05 -9.93
C PRO A 94 -6.73 -17.35 -9.63
N ASP A 95 -5.40 -17.31 -9.62
CA ASP A 95 -4.49 -18.42 -9.31
C ASP A 95 -4.25 -18.62 -7.80
N GLY A 96 -4.84 -17.78 -6.95
CA GLY A 96 -4.63 -17.80 -5.50
C GLY A 96 -3.51 -16.89 -5.01
N THR A 97 -2.81 -16.19 -5.89
CA THR A 97 -1.71 -15.30 -5.50
C THR A 97 -2.23 -14.03 -4.80
N PRO A 98 -1.83 -13.72 -3.55
CA PRO A 98 -2.25 -12.52 -2.85
C PRO A 98 -1.62 -11.25 -3.44
N ALA A 99 -2.45 -10.27 -3.78
CA ALA A 99 -2.02 -9.05 -4.47
C ALA A 99 -1.78 -7.88 -3.51
N ALA A 100 -2.78 -7.54 -2.69
CA ALA A 100 -2.72 -6.41 -1.75
C ALA A 100 -3.84 -6.50 -0.70
N LEU A 101 -3.65 -5.83 0.45
CA LEU A 101 -4.74 -5.53 1.38
C LEU A 101 -5.42 -4.22 0.97
N LEU A 102 -6.71 -4.29 0.69
CA LEU A 102 -7.57 -3.13 0.50
C LEU A 102 -8.10 -2.67 1.84
N LEU A 103 -7.76 -1.43 2.19
CA LEU A 103 -8.15 -0.78 3.44
C LEU A 103 -9.08 0.38 3.11
N THR A 104 -10.28 0.40 3.68
CA THR A 104 -11.26 1.48 3.46
C THR A 104 -11.39 2.33 4.70
N GLU A 105 -11.18 3.64 4.57
CA GLU A 105 -11.24 4.58 5.69
C GLU A 105 -12.69 4.86 6.11
N GLU A 106 -12.91 4.96 7.42
CA GLU A 106 -14.16 5.50 7.96
C GLU A 106 -14.37 6.96 7.52
N CYS A 107 -15.63 7.38 7.38
CA CYS A 107 -16.05 8.73 6.98
C CYS A 107 -15.69 9.16 5.55
N THR A 108 -14.44 9.05 5.12
CA THR A 108 -13.99 9.52 3.79
C THR A 108 -14.21 8.47 2.70
N ARG A 109 -14.30 7.18 3.08
CA ARG A 109 -14.34 6.02 2.18
C ARG A 109 -13.16 5.95 1.21
N LEU A 110 -12.03 6.62 1.51
CA LEU A 110 -10.81 6.43 0.75
C LEU A 110 -10.37 4.97 0.86
N THR A 111 -10.09 4.34 -0.28
CA THR A 111 -9.53 2.98 -0.32
C THR A 111 -8.05 3.06 -0.63
N VAL A 112 -7.24 2.44 0.22
CA VAL A 112 -5.79 2.33 0.08
C VAL A 112 -5.43 0.86 -0.13
N ALA A 113 -4.69 0.55 -1.19
CA ALA A 113 -4.07 -0.77 -1.35
C ALA A 113 -2.69 -0.80 -0.69
N VAL A 114 -2.44 -1.84 0.09
CA VAL A 114 -1.15 -2.12 0.73
C VAL A 114 -0.57 -3.39 0.13
N GLN A 115 0.50 -3.24 -0.65
CA GLN A 115 1.25 -4.37 -1.20
C GLN A 115 2.49 -4.65 -0.35
N LEU A 116 2.65 -5.90 0.09
CA LEU A 116 3.84 -6.34 0.81
C LEU A 116 4.95 -6.66 -0.19
N LEU A 117 6.13 -6.09 0.00
CA LEU A 117 7.30 -6.37 -0.81
C LEU A 117 8.23 -7.33 -0.06
N PRO A 118 8.64 -8.45 -0.68
CA PRO A 118 9.58 -9.36 -0.06
C PRO A 118 10.95 -8.69 0.11
N PRO A 119 11.73 -9.08 1.13
CA PRO A 119 13.07 -8.54 1.41
C PRO A 119 14.17 -9.07 0.47
N PHE A 120 13.88 -10.11 -0.31
CA PHE A 120 14.75 -10.68 -1.34
C PHE A 120 13.93 -10.88 -2.60
N VAL A 121 14.61 -11.12 -3.73
CA VAL A 121 13.94 -11.42 -5.00
C VAL A 121 13.26 -12.78 -4.88
N TRP A 122 11.94 -12.78 -4.69
CA TRP A 122 11.07 -13.94 -4.86
C TRP A 122 10.16 -13.66 -6.05
N GLU A 123 9.94 -14.68 -6.89
CA GLU A 123 9.17 -14.68 -8.16
C GLU A 123 8.79 -13.29 -8.71
N ASP A 124 9.60 -12.84 -9.68
CA ASP A 124 9.30 -11.69 -10.52
C ASP A 124 8.49 -12.18 -11.75
N PRO A 125 7.33 -11.58 -12.08
CA PRO A 125 6.76 -10.37 -11.50
C PRO A 125 5.87 -10.58 -10.27
N LEU A 126 5.94 -9.61 -9.34
CA LEU A 126 4.94 -9.46 -8.29
C LEU A 126 3.53 -9.29 -8.91
N PRO A 127 2.48 -9.70 -8.18
CA PRO A 127 1.10 -9.45 -8.57
C PRO A 127 0.85 -8.00 -8.97
N PRO A 128 0.06 -7.74 -10.03
CA PRO A 128 -0.32 -6.39 -10.37
C PRO A 128 -1.13 -5.77 -9.23
N LEU A 129 -0.90 -4.48 -8.99
CA LEU A 129 -1.66 -3.73 -8.00
C LEU A 129 -3.13 -3.56 -8.44
N PRO A 130 -4.07 -3.56 -7.50
CA PRO A 130 -5.44 -3.16 -7.78
C PRO A 130 -5.55 -1.73 -8.31
N ASP A 131 -6.57 -1.52 -9.13
CA ASP A 131 -7.01 -0.18 -9.54
C ASP A 131 -7.79 0.49 -8.39
N VAL A 132 -7.06 1.19 -7.52
CA VAL A 132 -7.59 1.96 -6.39
C VAL A 132 -7.03 3.38 -6.41
N PRO A 133 -7.68 4.38 -5.78
CA PRO A 133 -7.21 5.75 -5.82
C PRO A 133 -5.87 6.00 -5.10
N ALA A 134 -5.49 5.15 -4.14
CA ALA A 134 -4.22 5.26 -3.45
C ALA A 134 -3.60 3.88 -3.23
N ALA A 135 -2.28 3.76 -3.42
CA ALA A 135 -1.56 2.55 -3.05
C ALA A 135 -0.21 2.87 -2.40
N LEU A 136 0.20 1.98 -1.51
CA LEU A 136 1.50 2.00 -0.88
C LEU A 136 2.09 0.61 -0.83
N THR A 137 3.41 0.55 -0.80
CA THR A 137 4.17 -0.66 -0.53
C THR A 137 4.59 -0.71 0.92
N LEU A 138 4.68 -1.90 1.51
CA LEU A 138 5.34 -2.14 2.78
C LEU A 138 6.52 -3.08 2.53
N GLN A 139 7.74 -2.56 2.71
CA GLN A 139 8.95 -3.36 2.57
C GLN A 139 9.15 -4.25 3.79
N LEU A 140 9.03 -5.56 3.60
CA LEU A 140 9.41 -6.54 4.61
C LEU A 140 10.94 -6.60 4.72
N THR A 141 11.43 -6.98 5.90
CA THR A 141 12.84 -7.17 6.21
C THR A 141 13.15 -8.64 6.51
N MET A 142 14.43 -9.03 6.52
CA MET A 142 14.84 -10.37 7.01
C MET A 142 14.32 -10.66 8.41
N GLN A 143 14.28 -9.63 9.28
CA GLN A 143 13.80 -9.77 10.64
C GLN A 143 12.28 -10.06 10.68
N ASP A 144 11.50 -9.49 9.77
CA ASP A 144 10.06 -9.77 9.69
C ASP A 144 9.80 -11.23 9.32
N VAL A 145 10.62 -11.79 8.42
CA VAL A 145 10.54 -13.20 8.05
C VAL A 145 10.86 -14.11 9.24
N MET A 146 11.88 -13.79 10.03
CA MET A 146 12.18 -14.58 11.23
C MET A 146 11.13 -14.40 12.35
N ALA A 147 10.50 -13.23 12.40
CA ALA A 147 9.51 -12.90 13.42
C ALA A 147 8.17 -13.61 13.20
N ILE A 148 7.90 -14.10 11.99
CA ILE A 148 6.63 -14.75 11.68
C ILE A 148 6.42 -16.02 12.51
N ASP A 149 7.45 -16.88 12.57
CA ASP A 149 7.40 -18.12 13.34
C ASP A 149 7.54 -17.91 14.85
N THR A 150 8.29 -16.89 15.26
CA THR A 150 8.74 -16.71 16.65
C THR A 150 7.83 -15.77 17.46
N ALA A 151 7.29 -14.73 16.82
CA ALA A 151 6.48 -13.70 17.48
C ALA A 151 5.42 -13.09 16.52
N PRO A 152 4.50 -13.89 15.96
CA PRO A 152 3.56 -13.44 14.93
C PRO A 152 2.67 -12.29 15.37
N ALA A 153 2.25 -12.26 16.64
CA ALA A 153 1.44 -11.17 17.18
C ALA A 153 2.21 -9.83 17.22
N ALA A 154 3.50 -9.86 17.58
CA ALA A 154 4.34 -8.66 17.59
C ALA A 154 4.63 -8.16 16.17
N LEU A 155 4.87 -9.09 15.24
CA LEU A 155 5.00 -8.77 13.82
C LEU A 155 3.72 -8.12 13.28
N ALA A 156 2.55 -8.70 13.52
CA ALA A 156 1.27 -8.16 13.05
C ALA A 156 1.02 -6.74 13.62
N GLN A 157 1.35 -6.52 14.90
CA GLN A 157 1.29 -5.19 15.52
C GLN A 157 2.23 -4.20 14.81
N LYS A 158 3.46 -4.60 14.47
CA LYS A 158 4.42 -3.76 13.72
C LYS A 158 3.88 -3.39 12.34
N LEU A 159 3.38 -4.36 11.56
CA LEU A 159 2.86 -4.14 10.20
C LEU A 159 1.72 -3.10 10.18
N VAL A 160 0.87 -3.15 11.19
CA VAL A 160 -0.30 -2.26 11.29
C VAL A 160 0.06 -0.90 11.88
N HIS A 161 0.88 -0.86 12.94
CA HIS A 161 1.08 0.33 13.76
C HIS A 161 2.41 1.06 13.53
N SER A 162 3.32 0.54 12.70
CA SER A 162 4.50 1.30 12.27
C SER A 162 4.26 1.99 10.93
N ALA A 163 4.91 3.13 10.73
CA ALA A 163 5.02 3.77 9.41
C ALA A 163 6.29 3.33 8.65
N ASP A 164 7.18 2.58 9.32
CA ASP A 164 8.46 2.17 8.75
C ASP A 164 8.28 1.21 7.58
N GLY A 165 9.11 1.38 6.55
CA GLY A 165 9.07 0.58 5.34
C GLY A 165 7.85 0.85 4.45
N LYS A 166 6.92 1.75 4.83
CA LYS A 166 5.76 2.12 4.02
C LYS A 166 6.08 3.28 3.09
N CYS A 167 5.83 3.09 1.80
CA CYS A 167 6.06 4.11 0.78
C CYS A 167 4.85 4.22 -0.14
N TRP A 168 4.38 5.46 -0.39
CA TRP A 168 3.33 5.70 -1.35
C TRP A 168 3.83 5.45 -2.78
N LEU A 169 3.05 4.70 -3.56
CA LEU A 169 3.23 4.54 -5.00
C LEU A 169 2.42 5.57 -5.78
N HIS A 170 1.18 5.78 -5.35
CA HIS A 170 0.31 6.83 -5.87
C HIS A 170 -0.68 7.29 -4.81
N HIS A 171 -1.15 8.52 -4.95
CA HIS A 171 -2.09 9.13 -4.00
C HIS A 171 -2.80 10.33 -4.66
N PRO A 172 -4.11 10.57 -4.41
CA PRO A 172 -4.85 11.65 -5.08
C PRO A 172 -4.26 13.06 -4.87
N LYS A 173 -3.68 13.29 -3.68
CA LYS A 173 -2.94 14.54 -3.39
C LYS A 173 -1.68 14.71 -4.24
N ALA A 174 -0.97 13.64 -4.55
CA ALA A 174 0.20 13.70 -5.44
C ALA A 174 -0.22 14.01 -6.87
N GLU A 175 -1.34 13.45 -7.34
CA GLU A 175 -1.90 13.76 -8.67
C GLU A 175 -2.35 15.22 -8.79
N THR A 176 -2.97 15.75 -7.73
CA THR A 176 -3.37 17.16 -7.65
C THR A 176 -2.12 18.05 -7.69
N PHE A 177 -1.10 17.74 -6.87
CA PHE A 177 0.18 18.44 -6.88
C PHE A 177 0.82 18.43 -8.28
N LEU A 178 0.88 17.27 -8.93
CA LEU A 178 1.45 17.15 -10.27
C LEU A 178 0.71 18.03 -11.28
N SER A 179 -0.63 18.00 -11.24
CA SER A 179 -1.48 18.79 -12.13
C SER A 179 -1.25 20.30 -11.96
N GLU A 180 -1.14 20.78 -10.72
CA GLU A 180 -0.83 22.18 -10.42
C GLU A 180 0.55 22.59 -10.94
N ARG A 181 1.58 21.76 -10.69
CA ARG A 181 2.95 22.04 -11.16
C ARG A 181 3.06 22.06 -12.68
N LEU A 182 2.37 21.15 -13.36
CA LEU A 182 2.31 21.15 -14.82
C LEU A 182 1.64 22.40 -15.37
N ALA A 183 0.51 22.82 -14.79
CA ALA A 183 -0.17 24.03 -15.21
C ALA A 183 0.72 25.28 -15.07
N LEU A 184 1.56 25.33 -14.03
CA LEU A 184 2.56 26.39 -13.86
C LEU A 184 3.64 26.33 -14.93
N LEU A 185 4.26 25.16 -15.17
CA LEU A 185 5.30 25.00 -16.19
C LEU A 185 4.79 25.34 -17.60
N GLN A 186 3.57 24.94 -17.93
CA GLN A 186 2.95 25.25 -19.22
C GLN A 186 2.72 26.75 -19.44
N ARG A 187 2.58 27.55 -18.37
CA ARG A 187 2.50 29.01 -18.48
C ARG A 187 3.86 29.65 -18.73
N VAL A 188 4.94 29.06 -18.20
CA VAL A 188 6.32 29.55 -18.35
C VAL A 188 6.87 29.26 -19.74
N TYR A 189 6.63 28.05 -20.26
CA TYR A 189 7.10 27.62 -21.58
C TYR A 189 6.11 27.94 -22.73
N LYS A 190 5.33 29.02 -22.59
CA LYS A 190 4.44 29.49 -23.66
C LYS A 190 5.22 30.09 -24.82
#